data_AF-A0A0K8RBQ6-F1
#
_entry.id   AF-A0A0K8RBQ6-F1
#
_cell.length_a   1.000
_cell.length_b   1.000
_cell.length_c   1.000
_cell.angle_alpha   90.00
_cell.angle_beta   90.00
_cell.angle_gamma   90.00
#
_symmetry.space_group_name_H-M   'P 1'
#
loop_
_entity.id
_entity.type
_entity.pdbx_description
1 polymer ?
#
loop_
_entity_poly.entity_id
_entity_poly.type
_entity_poly.pdbx_seq_one_letter_code
_entity_poly.pdbx_strand_id
1 'polypeptide(L)'
;MTKHPYLWKHHLFSSCSKIMMRFSYGFEMSSRWRCLGTEPKKVEYYPPTLPSVFFASLTSKSYCSVLNNPGYDRNCQLRGALPECMLACCSTKDSSLISVPAPDGHYCRGNMVCLGGKCETKEPAKKPR
;
A
#
# COMPACT_ATOMS: atom_id res chain seq x y z
N MET A 1 -22.01 11.96 -14.07
CA MET A 1 -20.74 11.25 -13.82
C MET A 1 -20.62 10.97 -12.33
N THR A 2 -20.86 9.72 -11.96
CA THR A 2 -20.83 9.20 -10.58
C THR A 2 -19.40 9.28 -10.03
N LYS A 3 -19.21 10.07 -8.97
CA LYS A 3 -17.97 10.09 -8.19
C LYS A 3 -17.84 8.74 -7.49
N HIS A 4 -17.02 7.83 -8.02
CA HIS A 4 -16.71 6.57 -7.35
C HIS A 4 -16.11 6.86 -5.96
N PRO A 5 -16.56 6.17 -4.92
CA PRO A 5 -16.12 6.42 -3.56
C PRO A 5 -14.76 5.72 -3.35
N TYR A 6 -13.75 6.50 -2.95
CA TYR A 6 -12.46 6.02 -2.40
C TYR A 6 -11.51 5.25 -3.35
N LEU A 7 -11.17 5.83 -4.50
CA LEU A 7 -9.85 5.57 -5.09
C LEU A 7 -8.82 6.40 -4.32
N TRP A 8 -8.20 5.77 -3.31
CA TRP A 8 -6.93 6.08 -2.67
C TRP A 8 -6.20 7.26 -3.33
N LYS A 9 -6.30 8.44 -2.71
CA LYS A 9 -5.85 9.73 -3.28
C LYS A 9 -4.36 9.79 -3.62
N HIS A 10 -3.57 8.85 -3.11
CA HIS A 10 -2.15 9.08 -2.91
C HIS A 10 -1.23 8.39 -3.91
N HIS A 11 -1.74 7.50 -4.76
CA HIS A 11 -0.99 6.92 -5.88
C HIS A 11 -1.85 6.81 -7.14
N LEU A 12 -2.26 7.97 -7.67
CA LEU A 12 -2.91 8.01 -8.96
C LEU A 12 -1.86 7.85 -10.06
N PHE A 13 -2.15 7.01 -11.05
CA PHE A 13 -1.40 7.00 -12.30
C PHE A 13 -1.24 8.42 -12.84
N SER A 14 -0.04 8.72 -13.36
CA SER A 14 0.22 9.99 -14.04
C SER A 14 -0.77 10.20 -15.20
N SER A 15 -0.97 11.45 -15.62
CA SER A 15 -1.81 11.75 -16.78
C SER A 15 -1.32 10.99 -18.03
N CYS A 16 -0.01 10.90 -18.23
CA CYS A 16 0.59 10.13 -19.32
C CYS A 16 0.22 8.64 -19.23
N SER A 17 0.39 8.02 -18.06
CA SER A 17 0.02 6.61 -17.86
C SER A 17 -1.46 6.36 -18.10
N LYS A 18 -2.34 7.26 -17.63
CA LYS A 18 -3.80 7.17 -17.87
C LYS A 18 -4.14 7.28 -19.35
N ILE A 19 -3.48 8.19 -20.06
CA ILE A 19 -3.64 8.38 -21.51
C ILE A 19 -3.16 7.13 -22.24
N MET A 20 -1.96 6.63 -21.94
CA MET A 20 -1.41 5.41 -22.53
C MET A 20 -2.28 4.18 -22.27
N MET A 21 -2.82 4.03 -21.06
CA MET A 21 -3.80 2.98 -20.77
C MET A 21 -5.06 3.15 -21.63
N ARG A 22 -5.62 4.36 -21.72
CA ARG A 22 -6.80 4.61 -22.58
C ARG A 22 -6.53 4.38 -24.06
N PHE A 23 -5.34 4.70 -24.56
CA PHE A 23 -4.97 4.37 -25.94
C PHE A 23 -4.74 2.86 -26.12
N SER A 24 -4.15 2.19 -25.13
CA SER A 24 -3.88 0.75 -25.19
C SER A 24 -5.15 -0.09 -25.06
N TYR A 25 -6.14 0.36 -24.27
CA TYR A 25 -7.36 -0.37 -23.96
C TYR A 25 -8.63 0.17 -24.65
N GLY A 26 -8.68 1.47 -24.93
CA GLY A 26 -9.93 2.20 -25.15
C GLY A 26 -10.13 2.81 -26.53
N PHE A 27 -9.17 2.73 -27.46
CA PHE A 27 -9.37 3.29 -28.81
C PHE A 27 -9.44 2.27 -29.94
N GLU A 28 -8.91 1.07 -29.75
CA GLU A 28 -9.26 -0.10 -30.54
C GLU A 28 -9.17 -1.26 -29.55
N MET A 29 -10.20 -2.11 -29.45
CA MET A 29 -9.98 -3.46 -28.91
C MET A 29 -9.12 -4.23 -29.91
N SER A 30 -7.85 -3.84 -29.94
CA SER A 30 -6.75 -4.61 -30.49
C SER A 30 -6.87 -6.02 -29.93
N SER A 31 -6.76 -7.02 -30.82
CA SER A 31 -6.80 -8.44 -30.47
C SER A 31 -5.84 -8.81 -29.33
N ARG A 32 -4.84 -7.97 -29.02
CA ARG A 32 -3.88 -8.15 -27.93
C ARG A 32 -4.50 -8.23 -26.54
N TRP A 33 -5.64 -7.59 -26.27
CA TRP A 33 -6.22 -7.52 -24.92
C TRP A 33 -7.51 -8.33 -24.74
N ARG A 34 -7.91 -9.10 -25.76
CA ARG A 34 -9.14 -9.93 -25.71
C ARG A 34 -9.15 -10.89 -24.52
N CYS A 35 -7.99 -11.35 -24.06
CA CYS A 35 -7.85 -12.24 -22.91
C CYS A 35 -8.33 -11.60 -21.58
N LEU A 36 -8.29 -10.28 -21.44
CA LEU A 36 -8.74 -9.57 -20.23
C LEU A 36 -10.26 -9.28 -20.24
N GLY A 37 -10.92 -9.42 -21.39
CA GLY A 37 -12.37 -9.26 -21.50
C GLY A 37 -13.17 -10.47 -21.05
N THR A 38 -12.51 -11.58 -20.71
CA THR A 38 -13.17 -12.80 -20.21
C THR A 38 -13.19 -12.76 -18.70
N GLU A 39 -14.38 -12.87 -18.11
CA GLU A 39 -14.52 -12.96 -16.66
C GLU A 39 -13.88 -14.27 -16.14
N PRO A 40 -13.03 -14.20 -15.09
CA PRO A 40 -12.41 -15.39 -14.53
C PRO A 40 -13.45 -16.33 -13.89
N LYS A 41 -13.34 -17.63 -14.15
CA LYS A 41 -14.23 -18.67 -13.58
C LYS A 41 -14.20 -18.75 -12.05
N LYS A 42 -13.07 -18.36 -11.45
CA LYS A 42 -12.87 -18.30 -10.01
C LYS A 42 -12.05 -17.07 -9.67
N VAL A 43 -12.58 -16.26 -8.76
CA VAL A 43 -11.85 -15.16 -8.13
C VAL A 43 -11.67 -15.53 -6.67
N GLU A 44 -10.43 -15.62 -6.23
CA GLU A 44 -10.15 -15.73 -4.80
C GLU A 44 -10.51 -14.39 -4.15
N TYR A 45 -11.52 -14.42 -3.29
CA TYR A 45 -11.94 -13.23 -2.56
C TYR A 45 -11.06 -13.06 -1.34
N TYR A 46 -10.31 -11.96 -1.34
CA TYR A 46 -9.61 -11.48 -0.15
C TYR A 46 -10.39 -10.29 0.41
N PRO A 47 -10.83 -10.32 1.68
CA PRO A 47 -11.53 -9.18 2.26
C PRO A 47 -10.62 -7.95 2.20
N PRO A 48 -11.14 -6.78 1.80
CA PRO A 48 -10.32 -5.57 1.67
C PRO A 48 -9.84 -5.13 3.06
N THR A 49 -8.58 -5.41 3.36
CA THR A 49 -7.91 -5.00 4.60
C THR A 49 -6.72 -4.10 4.29
N LEU A 50 -6.44 -3.15 5.19
CA LEU A 50 -5.25 -2.30 5.07
C LEU A 50 -3.96 -3.15 5.16
N PRO A 51 -2.92 -2.87 4.36
CA PRO A 51 -1.68 -3.66 4.34
C PRO A 51 -1.02 -3.82 5.71
N SER A 52 -1.08 -2.80 6.57
CA SER A 52 -0.59 -2.88 7.95
C SER A 52 -1.20 -4.03 8.78
N VAL A 53 -2.47 -4.38 8.55
CA VAL A 53 -3.15 -5.50 9.22
C VAL A 53 -2.51 -6.81 8.80
N PHE A 54 -2.20 -6.95 7.51
CA PHE A 54 -1.50 -8.11 6.98
C PHE A 54 -0.11 -8.25 7.63
N PHE A 55 0.68 -7.18 7.65
CA PHE A 55 2.03 -7.22 8.24
C PHE A 55 2.03 -7.44 9.76
N ALA A 56 0.99 -6.99 10.48
CA ALA A 56 0.83 -7.27 11.90
C ALA A 56 0.51 -8.74 12.19
N SER A 57 -0.12 -9.44 11.24
CA SER A 57 -0.49 -10.85 11.37
C SER A 57 0.66 -11.83 11.09
N LEU A 58 1.77 -11.35 10.52
CA LEU A 58 2.93 -12.17 10.20
C LEU A 58 3.71 -12.50 11.46
N THR A 59 3.76 -13.79 11.83
CA THR A 59 4.46 -14.27 13.03
C THR A 59 5.99 -14.31 12.87
N SER A 60 6.49 -14.36 11.64
CA SER A 60 7.92 -14.55 11.34
C SER A 60 8.55 -13.45 10.48
N LYS A 61 7.75 -12.55 9.91
CA LYS A 61 8.24 -11.50 8.99
C LYS A 61 7.69 -10.14 9.37
N SER A 62 8.58 -9.23 9.76
CA SER A 62 8.22 -7.82 9.91
C SER A 62 8.15 -7.13 8.54
N TYR A 63 7.39 -6.04 8.44
CA TYR A 63 7.33 -5.21 7.22
C TYR A 63 8.74 -4.84 6.69
N CYS A 64 9.67 -4.53 7.60
CA CYS A 64 11.06 -4.24 7.30
C CYS A 64 11.79 -5.38 6.58
N SER A 65 11.55 -6.63 7.02
CA SER A 65 12.17 -7.81 6.40
C SER A 65 11.65 -8.08 4.99
N VAL A 66 10.40 -7.70 4.70
CA VAL A 66 9.78 -7.88 3.38
C VAL A 66 10.26 -6.81 2.39
N LEU A 67 10.38 -5.56 2.84
CA LEU A 67 10.69 -4.44 1.96
C LEU A 67 12.12 -4.48 1.40
N ASN A 68 13.10 -4.86 2.23
CA ASN A 68 14.51 -4.69 1.89
C ASN A 68 15.32 -5.98 1.72
N ASN A 69 14.64 -7.12 1.61
CA ASN A 69 15.26 -8.44 1.59
C ASN A 69 16.03 -8.73 2.91
N PRO A 70 16.12 -10.01 3.32
CA PRO A 70 16.50 -10.45 4.66
C PRO A 70 17.75 -9.75 5.20
N GLY A 71 17.55 -8.96 6.25
CA GLY A 71 18.62 -8.14 6.81
C GLY A 71 18.14 -6.95 7.64
N TYR A 72 16.82 -6.70 7.73
CA TYR A 72 16.27 -5.63 8.55
C TYR A 72 15.08 -6.10 9.40
N ASP A 73 15.01 -5.60 10.64
CA ASP A 73 13.93 -5.84 11.59
C ASP A 73 13.46 -4.54 12.29
N ARG A 74 12.35 -4.60 13.02
CA ARG A 74 11.73 -3.47 13.73
C ARG A 74 12.28 -3.23 15.14
N ASN A 75 13.02 -4.18 15.71
CA ASN A 75 13.46 -4.15 17.10
C ASN A 75 14.75 -3.35 17.29
N CYS A 76 14.65 -2.03 17.34
CA CYS A 76 15.77 -1.18 17.71
C CYS A 76 15.35 0.04 18.53
N GLN A 77 16.27 0.48 19.41
CA GLN A 77 16.10 1.72 20.15
C GLN A 77 16.35 2.91 19.23
N LEU A 78 15.27 3.61 18.87
CA LEU A 78 15.31 4.87 18.15
C LEU A 78 15.80 6.00 19.08
N ARG A 79 16.89 6.67 18.70
CA ARG A 79 17.29 7.95 19.30
C ARG A 79 16.63 9.09 18.52
N GLY A 80 15.42 9.48 18.93
CA GLY A 80 14.69 10.63 18.37
C GLY A 80 13.37 10.27 17.70
N ALA A 81 12.69 11.29 17.18
CA ALA A 81 11.40 11.15 16.50
C ALA A 81 11.60 10.87 15.00
N LEU A 82 10.86 9.90 14.46
CA LEU A 82 10.76 9.70 13.02
C LEU A 82 9.75 10.69 12.41
N PRO A 83 9.91 11.06 11.13
CA PRO A 83 8.85 11.75 10.41
C PRO A 83 7.54 10.96 10.44
N GLU A 84 6.41 11.66 10.33
CA GLU A 84 5.11 11.00 10.28
C GLU A 84 5.06 9.98 9.15
N CYS A 85 4.43 8.84 9.43
CA CYS A 85 4.30 7.73 8.48
C CYS A 85 5.59 7.17 7.90
N MET A 86 6.68 7.28 8.67
CA MET A 86 7.92 6.56 8.44
C MET A 86 8.15 5.52 9.54
N LEU A 87 8.78 4.42 9.16
CA LEU A 87 9.22 3.34 10.04
C LEU A 87 10.74 3.25 10.02
N ALA A 88 11.34 3.13 11.21
CA ALA A 88 12.71 2.67 11.29
C ALA A 88 12.75 1.17 11.06
N CYS A 89 13.62 0.76 10.15
CA CYS A 89 14.02 -0.60 9.97
C CYS A 89 15.51 -0.67 10.29
N CYS A 90 15.89 -1.57 11.18
CA CYS A 90 17.25 -1.69 11.67
C CYS A 90 17.91 -2.93 11.12
N SER A 91 19.15 -2.78 10.69
CA SER A 91 19.93 -3.88 10.15
C SER A 91 20.08 -4.98 11.22
N THR A 92 19.94 -6.23 10.81
CA THR A 92 20.20 -7.39 11.68
C THR A 92 21.69 -7.75 11.71
N LYS A 93 22.52 -7.08 10.90
CA LYS A 93 23.96 -7.37 10.76
C LYS A 93 24.85 -6.34 11.44
N ASP A 94 24.38 -5.10 11.55
CA ASP A 94 25.12 -3.98 12.13
C ASP A 94 24.16 -3.02 12.86
N SER A 95 24.69 -1.91 13.37
CA SER A 95 23.88 -0.89 14.07
C SER A 95 23.26 0.15 13.14
N SER A 96 23.25 -0.09 11.82
CA SER A 96 22.65 0.85 10.87
C SER A 96 21.13 0.79 10.91
N LEU A 97 20.51 1.93 10.65
CA LEU A 97 19.06 2.05 10.51
C LEU A 97 18.74 2.76 9.20
N ILE A 98 17.59 2.41 8.66
CA ILE A 98 16.98 3.09 7.52
C ILE A 98 15.57 3.51 7.91
N SER A 99 15.09 4.57 7.26
CA SER A 99 13.73 5.03 7.39
C SER A 99 12.97 4.67 6.11
N VAL A 100 11.86 3.96 6.24
CA VAL A 100 11.04 3.51 5.10
C VAL A 100 9.59 3.98 5.26
N PRO A 101 8.85 4.21 4.17
CA PRO A 101 7.43 4.54 4.26
C PRO A 101 6.66 3.46 5.01
N ALA A 102 5.81 3.86 5.95
CA ALA A 102 4.93 2.96 6.66
C ALA A 102 3.84 2.42 5.71
N PRO A 103 3.42 1.14 5.87
CA PRO A 103 2.30 0.62 5.10
C PRO A 103 1.00 1.28 5.53
N ASP A 104 0.06 1.40 4.60
CA ASP A 104 -1.25 1.98 4.90
C ASP A 104 -1.96 1.21 6.04
N GLY A 105 -2.55 1.99 6.94
CA GLY A 105 -3.15 1.57 8.21
C GLY A 105 -2.19 1.48 9.40
N HIS A 106 -0.89 1.75 9.23
CA HIS A 106 0.04 1.81 10.36
C HIS A 106 -0.30 2.99 11.28
N TYR A 107 -0.36 2.77 12.60
CA TYR A 107 -0.64 3.83 13.56
C TYR A 107 0.46 4.88 13.60
N CYS A 108 0.10 6.15 13.42
CA CYS A 108 1.04 7.28 13.43
C CYS A 108 0.83 8.21 14.63
N ARG A 109 -0.41 8.41 15.08
CA ARG A 109 -0.72 9.26 16.24
C ARG A 109 -2.06 8.89 16.87
N GLY A 110 -2.06 8.39 18.11
CA GLY A 110 -3.29 7.99 18.80
C GLY A 110 -4.11 7.01 17.95
N ASN A 111 -5.32 7.41 17.56
CA ASN A 111 -6.23 6.62 16.72
C ASN A 111 -6.08 6.88 15.20
N MET A 112 -5.10 7.68 14.79
CA MET A 112 -4.81 7.99 13.39
C MET A 112 -3.87 6.97 12.78
N VAL A 113 -4.02 6.75 11.48
CA VAL A 113 -3.27 5.77 10.71
C VAL A 113 -2.68 6.39 9.45
N CYS A 114 -1.63 5.78 8.93
CA CYS A 114 -1.01 6.20 7.67
C CYS A 114 -1.89 5.82 6.49
N LEU A 115 -2.18 6.79 5.63
CA LEU A 115 -2.86 6.59 4.35
C LEU A 115 -2.08 7.38 3.30
N GLY A 116 -1.44 6.66 2.37
CA GLY A 116 -0.64 7.26 1.30
C GLY A 116 0.48 8.17 1.78
N GLY A 117 1.13 7.78 2.87
CA GLY A 117 2.25 8.54 3.46
C GLY A 117 1.83 9.73 4.33
N LYS A 118 0.53 9.92 4.61
CA LYS A 118 0.05 10.96 5.55
C LYS A 118 -0.66 10.35 6.74
N CYS A 119 -0.52 10.98 7.91
CA CYS A 119 -1.24 10.58 9.11
C CYS A 119 -2.68 11.11 9.06
N GLU A 120 -3.63 10.22 8.85
CA GLU A 120 -5.05 10.56 8.63
C GLU A 120 -5.95 9.78 9.60
N THR A 121 -7.15 10.29 9.85
CA THR A 121 -8.16 9.54 10.62
C THR A 121 -8.67 8.36 9.80
N LYS A 122 -8.87 7.21 10.45
CA LYS A 122 -9.48 6.03 9.82
C LYS A 122 -10.95 6.32 9.54
N GLU A 123 -11.26 6.91 8.38
CA GLU A 123 -12.66 7.00 7.93
C GLU A 123 -13.20 5.59 7.68
N PRO A 124 -14.45 5.30 8.09
CA PRO A 124 -15.08 4.04 7.72
C PRO A 124 -15.21 3.99 6.20
N ALA A 125 -14.77 2.88 5.59
CA ALA A 125 -15.00 2.62 4.18
C ALA A 125 -16.51 2.74 3.91
N LYS A 126 -16.94 3.74 3.11
CA LYS A 126 -18.35 3.78 2.73
C LYS A 126 -18.61 2.54 1.88
N LYS A 127 -19.70 1.84 2.18
CA LYS A 127 -20.16 0.73 1.34
C LYS A 127 -20.22 1.20 -0.12
N PRO A 128 -19.73 0.39 -1.07
CA PRO A 128 -19.96 0.66 -2.49
C PRO A 128 -21.46 0.88 -2.71
N ARG A 129 -21.83 1.95 -3.43
CA ARG A 129 -23.20 2.17 -3.91
C ARG A 129 -23.43 1.33 -5.15
#